data_AF-A0A8H8MMX7-F1
#
_entry.id   AF-A0A8H8MMX7-F1
#
_cell.length_a   1.000
_cell.length_b   1.000
_cell.length_c   1.000
_cell.angle_alpha   90.00
_cell.angle_beta   90.00
_cell.angle_gamma   90.00
#
_symmetry.space_group_name_H-M   'P 1'
#
loop_
_entity.id
_entity.type
_entity.pdbx_description
1 polymer ?
#
loop_
_entity_poly.entity_id
_entity_poly.type
_entity_poly.pdbx_seq_one_letter_code
_entity_poly.pdbx_strand_id
1 'polypeptide(L)'
;MSSKWEELGLAPPIALKNMYESAKPNHDTNKRGPKPQQEQSRGAVKLTSLAGAVFNHKDNKKDQKDTYKNWFEHKYGYRVSFPDTSNTRYGSHCAAAIELLIHRSSYLDFCLVVRDAKNSATFTNIEKNLYDGLRDQATLTELAVLALYAQAIGAPYMSRVRSDVQNALSLGVFHEQVKNRCRSIINNPNLLLDPSLPPGAGTLDGRPWGRPDVIYCIISMVNELPDLAQMLLVFFSGALEGWERFTLEYAPDGVIAQIGPELRSNGHNTATNDASEGALGQCRQMLRHKPTITDNQQNGRVMWSHNDTHEFVQTHFTAEDHAFVLREARRIDQEGTTRQIHEELNNSLIERATANQEKRAKAIEKRSANEKRLEGVQILQGASEIQLEKLTVRELDQQIDKLRKTDDQLPVKSKIGNKKAKAKAVWEALKRLRAVVQAGTSGEGEVSMTDEFNPVKPTDRGIPQDEDMFYPNEVPICV
;
A
#
# COMPACT_ATOMS: atom_id res chain seq x y z
N MET A 1 -9.92 17.60 3.59
CA MET A 1 -9.45 17.33 2.20
C MET A 1 -10.46 16.51 1.44
N SER A 2 -10.89 15.33 1.92
CA SER A 2 -11.74 14.40 1.17
C SER A 2 -13.01 14.98 0.55
N SER A 3 -13.81 15.78 1.28
CA SER A 3 -15.01 16.45 0.70
C SER A 3 -14.67 17.63 -0.21
N LYS A 4 -13.50 18.26 0.03
CA LYS A 4 -13.14 19.54 -0.57
C LYS A 4 -12.69 19.43 -2.01
N TRP A 5 -12.23 18.25 -2.45
CA TRP A 5 -11.98 17.99 -3.86
C TRP A 5 -13.24 18.24 -4.70
N GLU A 6 -14.37 17.66 -4.28
CA GLU A 6 -15.65 17.81 -4.99
C GLU A 6 -16.21 19.23 -4.86
N GLU A 7 -16.15 19.83 -3.66
CA GLU A 7 -16.61 21.21 -3.43
C GLU A 7 -15.85 22.24 -4.28
N LEU A 8 -14.58 21.97 -4.61
CA LEU A 8 -13.74 22.83 -5.44
C LEU A 8 -13.82 22.49 -6.94
N GLY A 9 -14.64 21.50 -7.32
CA GLY A 9 -14.77 21.05 -8.71
C GLY A 9 -13.53 20.33 -9.26
N LEU A 10 -12.68 19.79 -8.37
CA LEU A 10 -11.46 19.07 -8.72
C LEU A 10 -11.68 17.56 -8.79
N ALA A 11 -10.79 16.86 -9.49
CA ALA A 11 -10.81 15.41 -9.56
C ALA A 11 -10.35 14.81 -8.21
N PRO A 12 -11.22 14.09 -7.46
CA PRO A 12 -10.84 13.53 -6.18
C PRO A 12 -9.91 12.32 -6.34
N PRO A 13 -9.21 11.92 -5.26
CA PRO A 13 -8.43 10.69 -5.24
C PRO A 13 -9.21 9.47 -5.69
N ILE A 14 -8.53 8.52 -6.32
CA ILE A 14 -9.15 7.27 -6.76
C ILE A 14 -9.73 6.49 -5.57
N ALA A 15 -10.84 5.79 -5.81
CA ALA A 15 -11.44 4.92 -4.81
C ALA A 15 -10.57 3.69 -4.56
N LEU A 16 -10.15 3.47 -3.31
CA LEU A 16 -9.33 2.33 -2.89
C LEU A 16 -10.23 1.25 -2.27
N LYS A 17 -11.05 0.65 -3.13
CA LYS A 17 -12.14 -0.27 -2.76
C LYS A 17 -11.64 -1.55 -2.11
N ASN A 18 -12.32 -2.04 -1.07
CA ASN A 18 -12.03 -3.37 -0.53
C ASN A 18 -12.51 -4.49 -1.48
N MET A 19 -12.14 -5.74 -1.22
CA MET A 19 -12.46 -6.87 -2.10
C MET A 19 -13.98 -7.02 -2.35
N TYR A 20 -14.79 -6.80 -1.33
CA TYR A 20 -16.26 -6.92 -1.42
C TYR A 20 -16.88 -5.78 -2.22
N GLU A 21 -16.31 -4.58 -2.14
CA GLU A 21 -16.71 -3.41 -2.94
C GLU A 21 -16.27 -3.55 -4.40
N SER A 22 -15.10 -4.14 -4.65
CA SER A 22 -14.59 -4.42 -5.99
C SER A 22 -15.38 -5.53 -6.71
N ALA A 23 -15.89 -6.51 -5.95
CA ALA A 23 -16.63 -7.66 -6.49
C ALA A 23 -18.11 -7.35 -6.81
N LYS A 24 -18.66 -6.23 -6.35
CA LYS A 24 -19.99 -5.79 -6.72
C LYS A 24 -19.90 -4.96 -8.01
N PRO A 25 -20.34 -5.46 -9.17
CA PRO A 25 -20.65 -4.56 -10.28
C PRO A 25 -21.71 -3.58 -9.80
N ASN A 26 -21.77 -2.36 -10.37
CA ASN A 26 -22.78 -1.35 -10.08
C ASN A 26 -24.19 -1.95 -10.16
N HIS A 27 -24.67 -2.53 -9.06
CA HIS A 27 -25.96 -3.16 -9.01
C HIS A 27 -26.94 -2.05 -8.70
N ASP A 28 -27.79 -1.83 -9.68
CA ASP A 28 -28.97 -0.96 -9.68
C ASP A 28 -29.53 -0.77 -8.26
N THR A 29 -29.64 0.49 -7.84
CA THR A 29 -29.88 0.98 -6.48
C THR A 29 -31.25 0.61 -5.89
N ASN A 30 -31.97 -0.34 -6.48
CA ASN A 30 -33.42 -0.45 -6.29
C ASN A 30 -33.94 -1.63 -5.47
N LYS A 31 -33.10 -2.44 -4.78
CA LYS A 31 -33.63 -3.61 -4.03
C LYS A 31 -33.13 -3.88 -2.62
N ARG A 32 -32.39 -2.98 -1.97
CA ARG A 32 -32.20 -3.06 -0.51
C ARG A 32 -32.24 -1.65 0.06
N GLY A 33 -33.05 -1.44 1.10
CA GLY A 33 -33.24 -0.15 1.77
C GLY A 33 -31.93 0.54 2.16
N PRO A 34 -31.96 1.84 2.51
CA PRO A 34 -30.80 2.70 2.59
C PRO A 34 -29.82 2.17 3.65
N LYS A 35 -28.88 1.34 3.23
CA LYS A 35 -27.61 1.21 3.95
C LYS A 35 -26.86 2.52 3.66
N PRO A 36 -26.26 3.16 4.67
CA PRO A 36 -25.44 4.34 4.42
C PRO A 36 -24.48 3.97 3.29
N GLN A 37 -24.49 4.76 2.21
CA GLN A 37 -23.46 4.67 1.18
C GLN A 37 -22.14 4.70 1.93
N GLN A 38 -21.47 3.54 2.05
CA GLN A 38 -20.13 3.51 2.60
C GLN A 38 -19.31 4.39 1.67
N GLU A 39 -18.99 5.59 2.12
CA GLU A 39 -18.14 6.52 1.39
C GLU A 39 -16.92 5.73 0.93
N GLN A 40 -16.73 5.66 -0.38
CA GLN A 40 -15.65 4.88 -0.97
C GLN A 40 -14.34 5.44 -0.41
N SER A 41 -13.68 4.62 0.41
CA SER A 41 -12.47 5.03 1.12
C SER A 41 -11.36 5.32 0.10
N ARG A 42 -10.80 6.53 0.15
CA ARG A 42 -9.86 7.06 -0.84
C ARG A 42 -8.80 7.94 -0.19
N GLY A 43 -7.81 8.37 -0.98
CA GLY A 43 -6.83 9.38 -0.58
C GLY A 43 -5.68 8.86 0.28
N ALA A 44 -4.83 9.79 0.74
CA ALA A 44 -3.54 9.48 1.35
C ALA A 44 -3.65 8.71 2.67
N VAL A 45 -4.64 9.04 3.51
CA VAL A 45 -4.84 8.33 4.80
C VAL A 45 -5.20 6.87 4.55
N LYS A 46 -6.07 6.60 3.57
CA LYS A 46 -6.40 5.23 3.19
C LYS A 46 -5.20 4.52 2.59
N LEU A 47 -4.48 5.16 1.67
CA LEU A 47 -3.29 4.59 1.03
C LEU A 47 -2.21 4.21 2.07
N THR A 48 -1.89 5.11 3.00
CA THR A 48 -0.92 4.86 4.08
C THR A 48 -1.38 3.77 5.06
N SER A 49 -2.69 3.62 5.25
CA SER A 49 -3.26 2.49 6.01
C SER A 49 -3.07 1.15 5.27
N LEU A 50 -3.33 1.12 3.96
CA LEU A 50 -3.10 -0.08 3.14
C LEU A 50 -1.61 -0.43 3.09
N ALA A 51 -0.73 0.56 2.93
CA ALA A 51 0.71 0.38 2.96
C ALA A 51 1.17 -0.22 4.30
N GLY A 52 0.67 0.27 5.43
CA GLY A 52 0.94 -0.32 6.74
C GLY A 52 0.46 -1.76 6.85
N ALA A 53 -0.72 -2.08 6.33
CA ALA A 53 -1.24 -3.45 6.30
C ALA A 53 -0.42 -4.41 5.41
N VAL A 54 0.29 -3.88 4.41
CA VAL A 54 1.16 -4.69 3.53
C VAL A 54 2.59 -4.80 4.08
N PHE A 55 3.13 -3.72 4.65
CA PHE A 55 4.56 -3.63 4.98
C PHE A 55 4.87 -3.73 6.48
N ASN A 56 3.87 -3.58 7.35
CA ASN A 56 4.05 -3.63 8.80
C ASN A 56 2.77 -4.08 9.52
N HIS A 57 2.26 -5.25 9.16
CA HIS A 57 1.08 -5.82 9.78
C HIS A 57 1.44 -6.49 11.13
N LYS A 58 0.43 -6.68 11.98
CA LYS A 58 0.60 -7.36 13.28
C LYS A 58 0.82 -8.86 13.12
N ASP A 59 0.11 -9.46 12.16
CA ASP A 59 0.24 -10.87 11.79
C ASP A 59 1.25 -11.01 10.64
N ASN A 60 2.44 -11.52 10.98
CA ASN A 60 3.58 -11.70 10.08
C ASN A 60 3.35 -12.75 8.97
N LYS A 61 2.27 -13.56 9.06
CA LYS A 61 1.92 -14.53 8.00
C LYS A 61 1.11 -13.91 6.88
N LYS A 62 0.52 -12.72 7.11
CA LYS A 62 -0.43 -12.09 6.18
C LYS A 62 0.17 -10.92 5.40
N ASP A 63 1.39 -10.50 5.74
CA ASP A 63 2.01 -9.32 5.16
C ASP A 63 3.25 -9.66 4.32
N GLN A 64 3.87 -8.61 3.80
CA GLN A 64 5.08 -8.69 3.00
C GLN A 64 6.26 -8.06 3.74
N LYS A 65 6.18 -7.93 5.08
CA LYS A 65 7.12 -7.12 5.88
C LYS A 65 8.56 -7.55 5.72
N ASP A 66 8.85 -8.84 5.85
CA ASP A 66 10.23 -9.34 5.74
C ASP A 66 10.73 -9.30 4.30
N THR A 67 9.86 -9.61 3.33
CA THR A 67 10.19 -9.50 1.90
C THR A 67 10.50 -8.05 1.51
N TYR A 68 9.69 -7.10 1.98
CA TYR A 68 9.87 -5.66 1.81
C TYR A 68 11.20 -5.21 2.43
N LYS A 69 11.46 -5.58 3.69
CA LYS A 69 12.70 -5.21 4.40
C LYS A 69 13.93 -5.72 3.68
N ASN A 70 13.93 -6.98 3.24
CA ASN A 70 15.06 -7.59 2.54
C ASN A 70 15.28 -6.93 1.17
N TRP A 71 14.21 -6.59 0.45
CA TRP A 71 14.31 -5.92 -0.84
C TRP A 71 14.87 -4.49 -0.71
N PHE A 72 14.40 -3.73 0.29
CA PHE A 72 14.92 -2.38 0.56
C PHE A 72 16.36 -2.41 1.10
N GLU A 73 16.70 -3.41 1.91
CA GLU A 73 18.09 -3.65 2.37
C GLU A 73 19.01 -3.94 1.19
N HIS A 74 18.58 -4.75 0.23
CA HIS A 74 19.34 -4.98 -1.00
C HIS A 74 19.47 -3.73 -1.87
N LYS A 75 18.41 -2.91 -1.98
CA LYS A 75 18.41 -1.71 -2.85
C LYS A 75 19.21 -0.54 -2.26
N TYR A 76 19.16 -0.35 -0.95
CA TYR A 76 19.71 0.83 -0.28
C TYR A 76 20.88 0.52 0.68
N GLY A 77 21.15 -0.75 0.95
CA GLY A 77 22.21 -1.20 1.87
C GLY A 77 21.84 -1.13 3.35
N TYR A 78 20.60 -0.75 3.69
CA TYR A 78 20.10 -0.71 5.06
C TYR A 78 18.62 -1.10 5.13
N ARG A 79 18.22 -1.71 6.26
CA ARG A 79 16.83 -2.08 6.52
C ARG A 79 15.97 -0.86 6.82
N VAL A 80 14.84 -0.75 6.13
CA VAL A 80 13.83 0.27 6.37
C VAL A 80 12.63 -0.38 7.04
N SER A 81 12.14 0.18 8.14
CA SER A 81 10.87 -0.24 8.75
C SER A 81 9.77 0.73 8.38
N PHE A 82 8.70 0.21 7.78
CA PHE A 82 7.57 1.04 7.40
C PHE A 82 6.86 1.61 8.66
N PRO A 83 6.43 2.88 8.65
CA PRO A 83 5.74 3.48 9.79
C PRO A 83 4.49 2.70 10.19
N ASP A 84 4.26 2.58 11.50
CA ASP A 84 3.15 1.81 12.07
C ASP A 84 1.84 2.61 11.99
N THR A 85 1.17 2.54 10.85
CA THR A 85 -0.15 3.13 10.60
C THR A 85 -1.30 2.24 11.07
N SER A 86 -1.01 1.04 11.58
CA SER A 86 -2.02 0.10 12.08
C SER A 86 -2.42 0.37 13.53
N ASN A 87 -1.53 0.99 14.31
CA ASN A 87 -1.79 1.43 15.66
C ASN A 87 -2.09 2.94 15.70
N THR A 88 -2.89 3.38 16.68
CA THR A 88 -3.25 4.78 16.92
C THR A 88 -2.06 5.58 17.45
N ARG A 89 -1.05 5.76 16.61
CA ARG A 89 0.16 6.53 16.94
C ARG A 89 0.13 7.87 16.24
N TYR A 90 0.26 8.95 17.01
CA TYR A 90 0.32 10.30 16.46
C TYR A 90 1.43 10.43 15.41
N GLY A 91 1.08 10.99 14.24
CA GLY A 91 2.00 11.23 13.14
C GLY A 91 2.42 9.99 12.33
N SER A 92 1.86 8.80 12.57
CA SER A 92 2.22 7.59 11.81
C SER A 92 1.90 7.73 10.32
N HIS A 93 0.72 8.25 9.97
CA HIS A 93 0.34 8.51 8.57
C HIS A 93 1.21 9.59 7.91
N CYS A 94 1.63 10.60 8.68
CA CYS A 94 2.56 11.62 8.22
C CYS A 94 3.95 11.03 7.92
N ALA A 95 4.47 10.17 8.81
CA ALA A 95 5.72 9.46 8.58
C ALA A 95 5.61 8.50 7.38
N ALA A 96 4.49 7.80 7.24
CA ALA A 96 4.22 6.93 6.09
C ALA A 96 4.15 7.71 4.78
N ALA A 97 3.58 8.92 4.80
CA ALA A 97 3.55 9.79 3.63
C ALA A 97 4.95 10.22 3.19
N ILE A 98 5.83 10.59 4.14
CA ILE A 98 7.24 10.90 3.86
C ILE A 98 7.93 9.70 3.22
N GLU A 99 7.80 8.53 3.82
CA GLU A 99 8.41 7.27 3.36
C GLU A 99 7.97 6.90 1.93
N LEU A 100 6.65 6.94 1.68
CA LEU A 100 6.08 6.60 0.38
C LEU A 100 6.46 7.60 -0.72
N LEU A 101 6.64 8.89 -0.41
CA LEU A 101 7.04 9.90 -1.38
C LEU A 101 8.51 9.74 -1.78
N ILE A 102 9.41 9.67 -0.79
CA ILE A 102 10.86 9.58 -1.04
C ILE A 102 11.20 8.32 -1.84
N HIS A 103 10.57 7.19 -1.48
CA HIS A 103 10.86 5.90 -2.07
C HIS A 103 9.78 5.45 -3.06
N ARG A 104 8.99 6.39 -3.62
CA ARG A 104 7.83 6.09 -4.49
C ARG A 104 8.14 5.11 -5.61
N SER A 105 9.20 5.39 -6.38
CA SER A 105 9.63 4.53 -7.49
C SER A 105 9.98 3.13 -7.00
N SER A 106 10.68 3.04 -5.86
CA SER A 106 11.02 1.78 -5.23
C SER A 106 9.81 0.99 -4.76
N TYR A 107 8.81 1.63 -4.17
CA TYR A 107 7.55 0.94 -3.82
C TYR A 107 6.80 0.42 -5.06
N LEU A 108 6.80 1.18 -6.16
CA LEU A 108 6.20 0.74 -7.43
C LEU A 108 6.95 -0.46 -8.03
N ASP A 109 8.28 -0.41 -8.05
CA ASP A 109 9.14 -1.52 -8.51
C ASP A 109 8.89 -2.77 -7.66
N PHE A 110 8.87 -2.62 -6.33
CA PHE A 110 8.62 -3.70 -5.41
C PHE A 110 7.25 -4.36 -5.69
N CYS A 111 6.20 -3.56 -5.86
CA CYS A 111 4.87 -4.09 -6.20
C CYS A 111 4.89 -4.91 -7.49
N LEU A 112 5.61 -4.46 -8.53
CA LEU A 112 5.75 -5.18 -9.79
C LEU A 112 6.52 -6.49 -9.63
N VAL A 113 7.62 -6.49 -8.88
CA VAL A 113 8.43 -7.69 -8.60
C VAL A 113 7.60 -8.72 -7.84
N VAL A 114 6.90 -8.30 -6.78
CA VAL A 114 6.03 -9.19 -6.00
C VAL A 114 4.89 -9.74 -6.86
N ARG A 115 4.29 -8.91 -7.72
CA ARG A 115 3.29 -9.38 -8.68
C ARG A 115 3.89 -10.47 -9.56
N ASP A 116 5.03 -10.21 -10.19
CA ASP A 116 5.59 -11.10 -11.20
C ASP A 116 6.18 -12.39 -10.62
N ALA A 117 6.61 -12.38 -9.36
CA ALA A 117 7.05 -13.57 -8.65
C ALA A 117 5.92 -14.57 -8.34
N LYS A 118 4.65 -14.14 -8.37
CA LYS A 118 3.49 -15.02 -8.09
C LYS A 118 3.17 -15.93 -9.26
N ASN A 119 2.63 -17.12 -8.96
CA ASN A 119 2.18 -18.06 -9.99
C ASN A 119 1.07 -17.48 -10.88
N SER A 120 0.10 -16.76 -10.31
CA SER A 120 -0.93 -16.06 -11.07
C SER A 120 -0.37 -14.83 -11.79
N ALA A 121 0.73 -14.30 -11.27
CA ALA A 121 1.30 -12.98 -11.50
C ALA A 121 0.28 -11.88 -11.81
N THR A 122 -0.69 -11.80 -10.89
CA THR A 122 -1.71 -10.76 -10.79
C THR A 122 -1.55 -10.06 -9.44
N PHE A 123 -1.95 -8.80 -9.37
CA PHE A 123 -2.05 -8.11 -8.09
C PHE A 123 -3.18 -8.70 -7.24
N THR A 124 -2.99 -8.74 -5.93
CA THR A 124 -4.13 -8.82 -5.00
C THR A 124 -4.87 -7.49 -4.98
N ASN A 125 -6.10 -7.44 -4.46
CA ASN A 125 -6.87 -6.20 -4.38
C ASN A 125 -6.13 -5.10 -3.60
N ILE A 126 -5.48 -5.45 -2.47
CA ILE A 126 -4.72 -4.49 -1.67
C ILE A 126 -3.47 -3.98 -2.38
N GLU A 127 -2.73 -4.86 -3.07
CA GLU A 127 -1.56 -4.48 -3.86
C GLU A 127 -1.94 -3.59 -5.03
N LYS A 128 -3.05 -3.91 -5.71
CA LYS A 128 -3.56 -3.10 -6.81
C LYS A 128 -3.94 -1.70 -6.33
N ASN A 129 -4.67 -1.60 -5.22
CA ASN A 129 -5.01 -0.31 -4.63
C ASN A 129 -3.77 0.50 -4.23
N LEU A 130 -2.75 -0.16 -3.65
CA LEU A 130 -1.50 0.50 -3.31
C LEU A 130 -0.77 1.00 -4.56
N TYR A 131 -0.65 0.14 -5.58
CA TYR A 131 0.03 0.44 -6.83
C TYR A 131 -0.66 1.57 -7.61
N ASP A 132 -1.99 1.51 -7.72
CA ASP A 132 -2.79 2.53 -8.41
C ASP A 132 -2.77 3.85 -7.60
N GLY A 133 -2.87 3.79 -6.27
CA GLY A 133 -2.87 4.97 -5.40
C GLY A 133 -1.52 5.72 -5.40
N LEU A 134 -0.39 5.02 -5.52
CA LEU A 134 0.94 5.64 -5.67
C LEU A 134 1.17 6.27 -7.05
N ARG A 135 0.25 6.06 -8.00
CA ARG A 135 0.27 6.66 -9.33
C ARG A 135 -0.79 7.74 -9.52
N ASP A 136 -1.75 7.81 -8.60
CA ASP A 136 -2.82 8.79 -8.63
C ASP A 136 -2.35 10.17 -8.15
N GLN A 137 -2.49 11.18 -9.00
CA GLN A 137 -2.03 12.54 -8.77
C GLN A 137 -2.71 13.19 -7.56
N ALA A 138 -4.01 12.99 -7.39
CA ALA A 138 -4.76 13.55 -6.26
C ALA A 138 -4.35 12.88 -4.94
N THR A 139 -4.13 11.57 -4.94
CA THR A 139 -3.57 10.86 -3.77
C THR A 139 -2.15 11.33 -3.42
N LEU A 140 -1.28 11.53 -4.42
CA LEU A 140 0.07 12.08 -4.21
C LEU A 140 0.03 13.51 -3.65
N THR A 141 -0.94 14.31 -4.10
CA THR A 141 -1.16 15.66 -3.57
C THR A 141 -1.47 15.60 -2.07
N GLU A 142 -2.38 14.72 -1.65
CA GLU A 142 -2.67 14.56 -0.22
C GLU A 142 -1.47 14.02 0.58
N LEU A 143 -0.67 13.10 0.01
CA LEU A 143 0.56 12.62 0.66
C LEU A 143 1.57 13.76 0.86
N ALA A 144 1.75 14.62 -0.15
CA ALA A 144 2.64 15.76 -0.08
C ALA A 144 2.20 16.74 1.02
N VAL A 145 0.90 17.02 1.12
CA VAL A 145 0.34 17.86 2.20
C VAL A 145 0.62 17.26 3.59
N LEU A 146 0.41 15.94 3.78
CA LEU A 146 0.72 15.28 5.05
C LEU A 146 2.21 15.36 5.39
N ALA A 147 3.09 15.16 4.42
CA ALA A 147 4.54 15.26 4.61
C ALA A 147 5.00 16.70 4.92
N LEU A 148 4.43 17.71 4.26
CA LEU A 148 4.69 19.12 4.56
C LEU A 148 4.23 19.49 5.97
N TYR A 149 3.03 19.06 6.39
CA TYR A 149 2.57 19.26 7.77
C TYR A 149 3.49 18.57 8.79
N ALA A 150 3.96 17.37 8.48
CA ALA A 150 4.90 16.64 9.32
C ALA A 150 6.20 17.43 9.55
N GLN A 151 6.77 18.02 8.49
CA GLN A 151 8.00 18.79 8.60
C GLN A 151 7.78 20.16 9.23
N ALA A 152 6.69 20.85 8.89
CA ALA A 152 6.42 22.21 9.36
C ALA A 152 5.96 22.26 10.82
N ILE A 153 5.06 21.35 11.22
CA ILE A 153 4.39 21.37 12.53
C ILE A 153 4.65 20.08 13.31
N GLY A 154 4.33 18.93 12.71
CA GLY A 154 4.23 17.66 13.43
C GLY A 154 5.52 17.24 14.14
N ALA A 155 6.64 17.22 13.41
CA ALA A 155 7.94 16.84 13.96
C ALA A 155 8.48 17.87 14.96
N PRO A 156 8.50 19.19 14.67
CA PRO A 156 8.87 20.20 15.67
C PRO A 156 8.02 20.15 16.94
N TYR A 157 6.70 19.99 16.81
CA TYR A 157 5.78 19.86 17.93
C TYR A 157 6.11 18.63 18.79
N MET A 158 6.24 17.46 18.16
CA MET A 158 6.56 16.23 18.88
C MET A 158 7.96 16.23 19.47
N SER A 159 8.91 16.92 18.85
CA SER A 159 10.25 17.14 19.40
C SER A 159 10.16 17.93 20.70
N ARG A 160 9.47 19.08 20.69
CA ARG A 160 9.29 19.94 21.86
C ARG A 160 8.58 19.25 23.01
N VAL A 161 7.47 18.58 22.72
CA VAL A 161 6.62 17.89 23.70
C VAL A 161 7.33 16.69 24.33
N ARG A 162 8.37 16.15 23.67
CA ARG A 162 9.16 15.01 24.18
C ARG A 162 10.53 15.39 24.73
N SER A 163 11.10 16.54 24.34
CA SER A 163 12.46 16.94 24.72
C SER A 163 12.56 17.46 26.13
N ASP A 164 11.47 18.03 26.65
CA ASP A 164 11.47 18.72 27.92
C ASP A 164 10.64 17.94 28.94
N VAL A 165 11.14 17.89 30.18
CA VAL A 165 10.34 17.59 31.38
C VAL A 165 9.40 18.77 31.65
N GLN A 166 8.67 19.20 30.63
CA GLN A 166 7.69 20.26 30.72
C GLN A 166 6.39 19.65 31.18
N ASN A 167 5.84 20.28 32.21
CA ASN A 167 4.51 20.00 32.67
C ASN A 167 3.52 20.22 31.52
N ALA A 168 2.70 19.22 31.22
CA ALA A 168 1.67 19.29 30.19
C ALA A 168 0.76 20.54 30.34
N LEU A 169 0.54 20.98 31.58
CA LEU A 169 -0.26 22.17 31.91
C LEU A 169 0.39 23.51 31.49
N SER A 170 1.67 23.48 31.09
CA SER A 170 2.43 24.67 30.64
C SER A 170 2.43 24.85 29.11
N LEU A 171 1.80 23.93 28.36
CA LEU A 171 1.86 23.92 26.90
C LEU A 171 1.01 25.00 26.22
N GLY A 172 0.14 25.72 26.94
CA GLY A 172 -0.81 26.66 26.33
C GLY A 172 -0.16 27.71 25.42
N VAL A 173 0.96 28.31 25.86
CA VAL A 173 1.71 29.28 25.03
C VAL A 173 2.26 28.62 23.76
N PHE A 174 2.74 27.38 23.87
CA PHE A 174 3.26 26.63 22.73
C PHE A 174 2.14 26.24 21.74
N HIS A 175 0.97 25.88 22.25
CA HIS A 175 -0.22 25.61 21.44
C HIS A 175 -0.68 26.86 20.66
N GLU A 176 -0.62 28.05 21.25
CA GLU A 176 -0.86 29.30 20.52
C GLU A 176 0.16 29.53 19.40
N GLN A 177 1.43 29.19 19.61
CA GLN A 177 2.45 29.26 18.56
C GLN A 177 2.11 28.32 17.39
N VAL A 178 1.61 27.11 17.66
CA VAL A 178 1.15 26.18 16.62
C VAL A 178 0.00 26.80 15.82
N LYS A 179 -1.02 27.34 16.49
CA LYS A 179 -2.17 27.98 15.83
C LYS A 179 -1.74 29.18 14.97
N ASN A 180 -0.89 30.04 15.50
CA ASN A 180 -0.34 31.18 14.75
C ASN A 180 0.48 30.72 13.55
N ARG A 181 1.25 29.63 13.68
CA ARG A 181 2.00 29.07 12.57
C ARG A 181 1.09 28.53 11.47
N CYS A 182 0.01 27.82 11.84
CA CYS A 182 -1.02 27.40 10.88
C CYS A 182 -1.63 28.61 10.15
N ARG A 183 -1.98 29.70 10.86
CA ARG A 183 -2.49 30.94 10.25
C ARG A 183 -1.49 31.56 9.26
N SER A 184 -0.21 31.62 9.61
CA SER A 184 0.84 32.12 8.71
C SER A 184 0.95 31.30 7.42
N ILE A 185 0.86 29.97 7.51
CA ILE A 185 0.89 29.08 6.34
C ILE A 185 -0.37 29.21 5.50
N ILE A 186 -1.54 29.38 6.12
CA ILE A 186 -2.80 29.67 5.41
C ILE A 186 -2.70 30.98 4.64
N ASN A 187 -2.16 32.03 5.26
CA ASN A 187 -2.01 33.34 4.63
C ASN A 187 -0.94 33.35 3.53
N ASN A 188 0.09 32.50 3.65
CA ASN A 188 1.16 32.41 2.67
C ASN A 188 1.66 30.94 2.52
N PRO A 189 1.03 30.14 1.65
CA PRO A 189 1.44 28.75 1.38
C PRO A 189 2.88 28.62 0.87
N ASN A 190 3.42 29.67 0.25
CA ASN A 190 4.79 29.67 -0.27
C ASN A 190 5.82 29.51 0.84
N LEU A 191 5.46 29.75 2.11
CA LEU A 191 6.30 29.38 3.26
C LEU A 191 6.75 27.92 3.27
N LEU A 192 6.00 27.03 2.60
CA LEU A 192 6.32 25.60 2.48
C LEU A 192 6.69 25.16 1.05
N LEU A 193 6.37 25.97 0.03
CA LEU A 193 6.50 25.59 -1.38
C LEU A 193 7.63 26.33 -2.11
N ASP A 194 8.09 27.47 -1.58
CA ASP A 194 9.13 28.27 -2.21
C ASP A 194 10.54 27.88 -1.69
N PRO A 195 11.40 27.28 -2.53
CA PRO A 195 12.75 26.89 -2.13
C PRO A 195 13.69 28.08 -1.86
N SER A 196 13.33 29.30 -2.27
CA SER A 196 14.16 30.49 -2.11
C SER A 196 14.11 31.08 -0.70
N LEU A 197 13.18 30.62 0.13
CA LEU A 197 13.02 31.12 1.49
C LEU A 197 14.15 30.65 2.42
N PRO A 198 14.48 31.45 3.46
CA PRO A 198 15.51 31.08 4.43
C PRO A 198 15.21 29.72 5.10
N PRO A 199 16.24 28.92 5.44
CA PRO A 199 16.07 27.70 6.22
C PRO A 199 15.28 27.96 7.50
N GLY A 200 14.26 27.14 7.75
CA GLY A 200 13.41 27.26 8.94
C GLY A 200 12.32 28.34 8.85
N ALA A 201 12.26 29.14 7.79
CA ALA A 201 11.12 30.04 7.56
C ALA A 201 9.78 29.31 7.49
N GLY A 202 9.83 28.02 7.11
CA GLY A 202 8.70 27.11 6.97
C GLY A 202 8.31 26.31 8.24
N THR A 203 9.18 26.21 9.24
CA THR A 203 8.99 25.35 10.43
C THR A 203 8.42 26.10 11.63
N LEU A 204 7.78 25.36 12.55
CA LEU A 204 7.22 25.88 13.79
C LEU A 204 8.28 26.43 14.76
N ASP A 205 9.42 25.76 14.84
CA ASP A 205 10.53 26.10 15.75
C ASP A 205 11.59 27.01 15.12
N GLY A 206 11.39 27.42 13.87
CA GLY A 206 12.34 28.24 13.11
C GLY A 206 13.64 27.51 12.75
N ARG A 207 13.72 26.19 12.96
CA ARG A 207 14.91 25.39 12.65
C ARG A 207 14.87 24.86 11.22
N PRO A 208 16.02 24.49 10.63
CA PRO A 208 16.05 23.80 9.34
C PRO A 208 15.15 22.56 9.31
N TRP A 209 14.71 22.17 8.11
CA TRP A 209 13.90 20.97 7.91
C TRP A 209 14.58 19.73 8.50
N GLY A 210 13.84 18.94 9.28
CA GLY A 210 14.37 17.68 9.83
C GLY A 210 14.66 16.64 8.74
N ARG A 211 13.89 16.68 7.64
CA ARG A 211 14.08 15.89 6.43
C ARG A 211 14.05 16.81 5.20
N PRO A 212 15.18 17.47 4.85
CA PRO A 212 15.21 18.36 3.69
C PRO A 212 14.98 17.58 2.37
N ASP A 213 15.36 16.31 2.33
CA ASP A 213 15.14 15.38 1.22
C ASP A 213 13.66 15.26 0.83
N VAL A 214 12.73 15.19 1.80
CA VAL A 214 11.29 15.16 1.46
C VAL A 214 10.80 16.49 0.89
N ILE A 215 11.32 17.61 1.40
CA ILE A 215 10.93 18.94 0.91
C ILE A 215 11.36 19.10 -0.55
N TYR A 216 12.61 18.78 -0.87
CA TYR A 216 13.09 18.83 -2.25
C TYR A 216 12.34 17.88 -3.18
N CYS A 217 12.01 16.67 -2.70
CA CYS A 217 11.18 15.72 -3.45
C CYS A 217 9.79 16.29 -3.76
N ILE A 218 9.15 16.98 -2.82
CA ILE A 218 7.84 17.60 -3.04
C ILE A 218 7.95 18.79 -3.99
N ILE A 219 8.97 19.64 -3.81
CA ILE A 219 9.23 20.80 -4.67
C ILE A 219 9.45 20.35 -6.13
N SER A 220 10.19 19.27 -6.36
CA SER A 220 10.38 18.75 -7.73
C SER A 220 9.09 18.19 -8.35
N MET A 221 8.09 17.84 -7.53
CA MET A 221 6.79 17.35 -7.96
C MET A 221 5.72 18.45 -8.10
N VAL A 222 5.98 19.70 -7.70
CA VAL A 222 4.96 20.77 -7.71
C VAL A 222 4.28 20.94 -9.07
N ASN A 223 5.05 20.84 -10.16
CA ASN A 223 4.49 20.95 -11.53
C ASN A 223 3.58 19.77 -11.91
N GLU A 224 3.77 18.61 -11.27
CA GLU A 224 2.93 17.41 -11.43
C GLU A 224 1.73 17.41 -10.48
N LEU A 225 1.71 18.33 -9.50
CA LEU A 225 0.70 18.42 -8.44
C LEU A 225 0.02 19.81 -8.46
N PRO A 226 -0.78 20.13 -9.50
CA PRO A 226 -1.37 21.46 -9.70
C PRO A 226 -2.24 21.91 -8.51
N ASP A 227 -2.91 20.97 -7.85
CA ASP A 227 -3.85 21.25 -6.75
C ASP A 227 -3.16 21.33 -5.38
N LEU A 228 -1.82 21.18 -5.31
CA LEU A 228 -1.07 21.11 -4.05
C LEU A 228 -1.27 22.34 -3.18
N ALA A 229 -1.12 23.55 -3.74
CA ALA A 229 -1.28 24.78 -2.97
C ALA A 229 -2.70 24.91 -2.39
N GLN A 230 -3.72 24.55 -3.18
CA GLN A 230 -5.11 24.64 -2.75
C GLN A 230 -5.44 23.59 -1.68
N MET A 231 -4.96 22.36 -1.84
CA MET A 231 -5.14 21.30 -0.84
C MET A 231 -4.37 21.58 0.45
N LEU A 232 -3.21 22.23 0.35
CA LEU A 232 -2.45 22.68 1.51
C LEU A 232 -3.25 23.69 2.34
N LEU A 233 -3.88 24.68 1.69
CA LEU A 233 -4.76 25.65 2.35
C LEU A 233 -5.93 24.96 3.05
N VAL A 234 -6.62 24.05 2.35
CA VAL A 234 -7.73 23.27 2.90
C VAL A 234 -7.30 22.48 4.13
N PHE A 235 -6.15 21.82 4.05
CA PHE A 235 -5.64 21.01 5.15
C PHE A 235 -5.26 21.86 6.36
N PHE A 236 -4.50 22.93 6.17
CA PHE A 236 -4.09 23.79 7.28
C PHE A 236 -5.25 24.53 7.93
N SER A 237 -6.30 24.87 7.18
CA SER A 237 -7.55 25.40 7.73
C SER A 237 -8.23 24.40 8.66
N GLY A 238 -8.37 23.14 8.22
CA GLY A 238 -8.91 22.07 9.07
C GLY A 238 -7.98 21.70 10.24
N ALA A 239 -6.67 21.79 10.06
CA ALA A 239 -5.71 21.57 11.13
C ALA A 239 -5.82 22.66 12.21
N LEU A 240 -5.97 23.93 11.80
CA LEU A 240 -6.18 25.05 12.73
C LEU A 240 -7.45 24.85 13.57
N GLU A 241 -8.58 24.51 12.93
CA GLU A 241 -9.82 24.18 13.62
C GLU A 241 -9.62 23.01 14.60
N GLY A 242 -8.90 21.98 14.17
CA GLY A 242 -8.52 20.85 15.01
C GLY A 242 -7.71 21.25 16.24
N TRP A 243 -6.74 22.14 16.08
CA TRP A 243 -5.93 22.69 17.18
C TRP A 243 -6.74 23.59 18.10
N GLU A 244 -7.63 24.42 17.57
CA GLU A 244 -8.52 25.27 18.37
C GLU A 244 -9.41 24.42 19.27
N ARG A 245 -10.00 23.34 18.74
CA ARG A 245 -10.77 22.38 19.53
C ARG A 245 -9.91 21.58 20.52
N PHE A 246 -8.72 21.13 20.10
CA PHE A 246 -7.82 20.34 20.96
C PHE A 246 -7.28 21.15 22.15
N THR A 247 -7.20 22.48 22.01
CA THR A 247 -6.55 23.37 22.99
C THR A 247 -7.54 24.23 23.79
N LEU A 248 -8.83 23.90 23.75
CA LEU A 248 -9.90 24.62 24.46
C LEU A 248 -9.61 24.78 25.95
N GLU A 249 -9.10 23.73 26.61
CA GLU A 249 -8.80 23.75 28.05
C GLU A 249 -7.66 24.72 28.42
N TYR A 250 -6.83 25.09 27.44
CA TYR A 250 -5.71 26.02 27.58
C TYR A 250 -6.07 27.47 27.23
N ALA A 251 -7.32 27.74 26.88
CA ALA A 251 -7.80 29.09 26.63
C ALA A 251 -7.57 30.00 27.87
N PRO A 252 -7.44 31.33 27.71
CA PRO A 252 -7.21 32.24 28.84
C PRO A 252 -8.25 32.14 29.96
N ASP A 253 -9.48 31.80 29.60
CA ASP A 253 -10.62 31.53 30.48
C ASP A 253 -10.81 30.04 30.81
N GLY A 254 -9.96 29.16 30.27
CA GLY A 254 -10.02 27.72 30.45
C GLY A 254 -9.56 27.27 31.85
N VAL A 255 -9.96 26.04 32.22
CA VAL A 255 -9.69 25.46 33.55
C VAL A 255 -8.18 25.46 33.85
N ILE A 256 -7.34 25.12 32.88
CA ILE A 256 -5.88 25.09 33.07
C ILE A 256 -5.34 26.50 33.35
N ALA A 257 -5.82 27.52 32.62
CA ALA A 257 -5.40 28.90 32.79
C ALA A 257 -5.84 29.52 34.13
N GLN A 258 -6.94 29.04 34.70
CA GLN A 258 -7.43 29.48 36.02
C GLN A 258 -6.67 28.86 37.20
N ILE A 259 -6.00 27.71 37.00
CA ILE A 259 -5.18 27.08 38.06
C ILE A 259 -3.95 27.95 38.33
N GLY A 260 -3.70 28.28 39.61
CA GLY A 260 -2.53 29.05 40.03
C GLY A 260 -1.20 28.34 39.72
N PRO A 261 -0.09 29.09 39.52
CA PRO A 261 1.19 28.52 39.09
C PRO A 261 1.74 27.46 40.07
N GLU A 262 1.48 27.61 41.37
CA GLU A 262 1.86 26.64 42.40
C GLU A 262 1.13 25.30 42.25
N LEU A 263 -0.19 25.33 42.05
CA LEU A 263 -1.00 24.13 41.82
C LEU A 263 -0.64 23.46 40.50
N ARG A 264 -0.30 24.22 39.45
CA ARG A 264 0.22 23.64 38.20
C ARG A 264 1.52 22.90 38.45
N SER A 265 2.46 23.50 39.17
CA SER A 265 3.75 22.87 39.50
C SER A 265 3.57 21.57 40.29
N ASN A 266 2.64 21.54 41.25
CA ASN A 266 2.36 20.35 42.06
C ASN A 266 1.64 19.24 41.28
N GLY A 267 0.78 19.59 40.33
CA GLY A 267 0.11 18.66 39.41
C GLY A 267 0.96 18.28 38.20
N HIS A 268 2.24 17.95 38.39
CA HIS A 268 3.14 17.61 37.29
C HIS A 268 2.62 16.40 36.52
N ASN A 269 2.30 16.60 35.24
CA ASN A 269 1.99 15.54 34.30
C ASN A 269 2.94 15.64 33.11
N THR A 270 3.52 14.51 32.70
CA THR A 270 4.37 14.48 31.52
C THR A 270 3.54 14.77 30.28
N ALA A 271 4.09 15.56 29.37
CA ALA A 271 3.37 15.96 28.15
C ALA A 271 3.07 14.79 27.18
N THR A 272 3.69 13.63 27.38
CA THR A 272 3.33 12.36 26.73
C THR A 272 3.12 11.25 27.74
N ASN A 273 2.35 10.24 27.36
CA ASN A 273 2.22 9.00 28.12
C ASN A 273 3.43 8.05 27.92
N ASP A 274 4.47 8.44 27.16
CA ASP A 274 5.58 7.56 26.77
C ASP A 274 6.31 6.98 28.02
N ALA A 275 6.32 7.71 29.14
CA ALA A 275 6.87 7.27 30.43
C ALA A 275 6.01 6.21 31.15
N SER A 276 4.72 6.14 30.82
CA SER A 276 3.74 5.21 31.39
C SER A 276 3.68 3.87 30.62
N GLU A 277 4.43 3.72 29.51
CA GLU A 277 4.31 2.59 28.59
C GLU A 277 5.15 1.33 28.95
N GLY A 278 5.78 1.29 30.12
CA GLY A 278 6.53 0.12 30.61
C GLY A 278 7.64 -0.36 29.65
N ALA A 279 7.94 -1.67 29.65
CA ALA A 279 9.00 -2.27 28.81
C ALA A 279 8.87 -1.96 27.31
N LEU A 280 7.64 -1.71 26.83
CA LEU A 280 7.34 -1.31 25.46
C LEU A 280 7.77 0.13 25.16
N GLY A 281 7.67 1.04 26.13
CA GLY A 281 8.23 2.40 26.03
C GLY A 281 9.76 2.39 25.98
N GLN A 282 10.39 1.53 26.79
CA GLN A 282 11.85 1.36 26.82
C GLN A 282 12.39 0.78 25.50
N CYS A 283 11.74 -0.26 24.97
CA CYS A 283 11.96 -0.80 23.64
C CYS A 283 11.97 0.28 22.56
N ARG A 284 10.94 1.15 22.58
CA ARG A 284 10.77 2.23 21.61
C ARG A 284 11.88 3.27 21.69
N GLN A 285 12.36 3.62 22.89
CA GLN A 285 13.50 4.54 23.02
C GLN A 285 14.78 3.92 22.47
N MET A 286 15.05 2.64 22.76
CA MET A 286 16.23 1.94 22.25
C MET A 286 16.24 1.86 20.72
N LEU A 287 15.11 1.51 20.09
CA LEU A 287 15.00 1.48 18.63
C LEU A 287 15.16 2.87 17.98
N ARG A 288 14.78 3.95 18.67
CA ARG A 288 15.01 5.32 18.17
C ARG A 288 16.48 5.74 18.25
N HIS A 289 17.15 5.43 19.36
CA HIS A 289 18.56 5.75 19.53
C HIS A 289 19.49 4.82 18.74
N LYS A 290 19.07 3.58 18.51
CA LYS A 290 19.84 2.53 17.83
C LYS A 290 18.92 1.79 16.85
N PRO A 291 18.59 2.39 15.69
CA PRO A 291 17.62 1.83 14.74
C PRO A 291 18.05 0.51 14.09
N THR A 292 19.32 0.15 14.20
CA THR A 292 19.88 -1.12 13.70
C THR A 292 19.99 -2.21 14.77
N ILE A 293 19.57 -1.93 16.01
CA ILE A 293 19.63 -2.92 17.09
C ILE A 293 18.69 -4.09 16.77
N THR A 294 19.20 -5.31 16.89
CA THR A 294 18.37 -6.50 16.70
C THR A 294 17.56 -6.80 17.95
N ASP A 295 16.43 -7.50 17.81
CA ASP A 295 15.61 -7.90 18.96
C ASP A 295 16.42 -8.75 19.97
N ASN A 296 17.36 -9.58 19.48
CA ASN A 296 18.28 -10.34 20.33
C ASN A 296 19.24 -9.43 21.10
N GLN A 297 19.80 -8.39 20.47
CA GLN A 297 20.66 -7.42 21.15
C GLN A 297 19.87 -6.56 22.14
N GLN A 298 18.63 -6.23 21.83
CA GLN A 298 17.74 -5.52 22.74
C GLN A 298 17.40 -6.38 23.96
N ASN A 299 16.89 -7.59 23.75
CA ASN A 299 16.57 -8.53 24.81
C ASN A 299 17.82 -8.82 25.65
N GLY A 300 18.98 -9.02 25.02
CA GLY A 300 20.25 -9.20 25.70
C GLY A 300 20.62 -8.01 26.60
N ARG A 301 20.41 -6.77 26.16
CA ARG A 301 20.66 -5.56 26.98
C ARG A 301 19.67 -5.40 28.13
N VAL A 302 18.40 -5.71 27.90
CA VAL A 302 17.38 -5.66 28.95
C VAL A 302 17.66 -6.73 29.99
N MET A 303 17.91 -7.97 29.57
CA MET A 303 18.27 -9.10 30.42
C MET A 303 19.60 -8.87 31.15
N TRP A 304 20.58 -8.24 30.50
CA TRP A 304 21.85 -7.85 31.12
C TRP A 304 21.64 -6.99 32.38
N SER A 305 20.64 -6.11 32.32
CA SER A 305 20.27 -5.24 33.43
C SER A 305 19.29 -5.87 34.41
N HIS A 306 18.41 -6.76 33.97
CA HIS A 306 17.33 -7.33 34.79
C HIS A 306 17.71 -8.61 35.53
N ASN A 307 18.66 -9.39 35.01
CA ASN A 307 19.09 -10.66 35.59
C ASN A 307 20.39 -10.54 36.39
N ASP A 308 20.77 -9.32 36.79
CA ASP A 308 22.04 -9.01 37.45
C ASP A 308 23.27 -9.60 36.73
N THR A 309 23.14 -9.83 35.42
CA THR A 309 24.24 -10.38 34.60
C THR A 309 25.40 -9.40 34.56
N HIS A 310 25.12 -8.10 34.68
CA HIS A 310 26.13 -7.08 34.89
C HIS A 310 26.97 -7.33 36.15
N GLU A 311 26.33 -7.59 37.28
CA GLU A 311 26.99 -7.81 38.57
C GLU A 311 27.75 -9.14 38.58
N PHE A 312 27.17 -10.19 38.00
CA PHE A 312 27.84 -11.46 37.78
C PHE A 312 29.11 -11.30 36.95
N VAL A 313 29.04 -10.57 35.83
CA VAL A 313 30.22 -10.33 34.98
C VAL A 313 31.26 -9.49 35.70
N GLN A 314 30.88 -8.43 36.43
CA GLN A 314 31.85 -7.64 37.19
C GLN A 314 32.55 -8.44 38.30
N THR A 315 31.84 -9.39 38.91
CA THR A 315 32.35 -10.18 40.04
C THR A 315 33.21 -11.36 39.58
N HIS A 316 32.87 -11.97 38.45
CA HIS A 316 33.44 -13.26 38.05
C HIS A 316 34.27 -13.25 36.76
N PHE A 317 34.12 -12.24 35.89
CA PHE A 317 34.92 -12.22 34.67
C PHE A 317 36.32 -11.70 34.93
N THR A 318 37.28 -12.38 34.32
CA THR A 318 38.65 -11.90 34.17
C THR A 318 38.83 -11.21 32.82
N ALA A 319 40.01 -10.62 32.60
CA ALA A 319 40.36 -10.03 31.32
C ALA A 319 40.33 -11.04 30.15
N GLU A 320 40.61 -12.32 30.43
CA GLU A 320 40.57 -13.39 29.43
C GLU A 320 39.13 -13.74 29.02
N ASP A 321 38.20 -13.76 29.99
CA ASP A 321 36.77 -14.01 29.73
C ASP A 321 36.15 -12.88 28.90
N HIS A 322 36.50 -11.62 29.21
CA HIS A 322 36.11 -10.48 28.40
C HIS A 322 36.67 -10.57 26.97
N ALA A 323 37.93 -10.95 26.82
CA ALA A 323 38.55 -11.13 25.50
C ALA A 323 37.89 -12.28 24.71
N PHE A 324 37.48 -13.36 25.39
CA PHE A 324 36.76 -14.48 24.79
C PHE A 324 35.37 -14.05 24.29
N VAL A 325 34.55 -13.41 25.12
CA VAL A 325 33.20 -12.97 24.73
C VAL A 325 33.25 -11.92 23.59
N LEU A 326 34.21 -10.99 23.62
CA LEU A 326 34.40 -10.04 22.52
C LEU A 326 34.82 -10.73 21.22
N ARG A 327 35.65 -11.78 21.29
CA ARG A 327 36.06 -12.57 20.13
C ARG A 327 34.89 -13.36 19.56
N GLU A 328 34.08 -13.99 20.40
CA GLU A 328 32.89 -14.73 19.99
C GLU A 328 31.81 -13.82 19.40
N ALA A 329 31.55 -12.66 20.01
CA ALA A 329 30.63 -11.67 19.45
C ALA A 329 31.09 -11.18 18.07
N ARG A 330 32.40 -10.91 17.90
CA ARG A 330 32.99 -10.57 16.59
C ARG A 330 32.91 -11.72 15.59
N ARG A 331 33.09 -12.97 16.02
CA ARG A 331 32.95 -14.16 15.16
C ARG A 331 31.51 -14.26 14.64
N ILE A 332 30.52 -14.15 15.53
CA ILE A 332 29.09 -14.18 15.19
C ILE A 332 28.72 -13.01 14.25
N ASP A 333 29.23 -11.80 14.50
CA ASP A 333 28.99 -10.65 13.62
C ASP A 333 29.71 -10.80 12.26
N GLN A 334 30.93 -11.36 12.24
CA GLN A 334 31.70 -11.64 11.01
C GLN A 334 31.07 -12.73 10.14
N GLU A 335 30.31 -13.65 10.74
CA GLU A 335 29.65 -14.73 9.99
C GLU A 335 28.64 -14.19 8.98
N GLY A 336 28.04 -13.00 9.20
CA GLY A 336 27.23 -12.31 8.20
C GLY A 336 26.05 -13.12 7.64
N THR A 337 25.75 -14.27 8.25
CA THR A 337 24.86 -15.33 7.74
C THR A 337 23.44 -14.82 7.55
N THR A 338 22.98 -13.95 8.45
CA THR A 338 21.65 -13.33 8.33
C THR A 338 21.54 -12.46 7.07
N ARG A 339 22.58 -11.69 6.75
CA ARG A 339 22.61 -10.85 5.54
C ARG A 339 22.68 -11.70 4.27
N GLN A 340 23.51 -12.75 4.28
CA GLN A 340 23.58 -13.71 3.17
C GLN A 340 22.22 -14.36 2.90
N ILE A 341 21.51 -14.81 3.95
CA ILE A 341 20.16 -15.37 3.83
C ILE A 341 19.18 -14.34 3.23
N HIS A 342 19.23 -13.07 3.66
CA HIS A 342 18.36 -12.04 3.09
C HIS A 342 18.66 -11.77 1.60
N GLU A 343 19.94 -11.73 1.23
CA GLU A 343 20.39 -11.57 -0.15
C GLU A 343 19.93 -12.75 -1.01
N GLU A 344 20.09 -13.99 -0.54
CA GLU A 344 19.58 -15.19 -1.22
C GLU A 344 18.06 -15.18 -1.40
N LEU A 345 17.31 -14.80 -0.37
CA LEU A 345 15.85 -14.69 -0.46
C LEU A 345 15.42 -13.64 -1.48
N ASN A 346 16.12 -12.49 -1.54
CA ASN A 346 15.83 -11.44 -2.51
C ASN A 346 16.19 -11.87 -3.93
N ASN A 347 17.35 -12.52 -4.12
CA ASN A 347 17.76 -13.05 -5.42
C ASN A 347 16.75 -14.09 -5.93
N SER A 348 16.32 -15.02 -5.07
CA SER A 348 15.27 -15.99 -5.41
C SER A 348 13.94 -15.33 -5.78
N LEU A 349 13.57 -14.21 -5.14
CA LEU A 349 12.39 -13.44 -5.53
C LEU A 349 12.54 -12.83 -6.93
N ILE A 350 13.68 -12.18 -7.20
CA ILE A 350 13.98 -11.54 -8.48
C ILE A 350 14.03 -12.58 -9.60
N GLU A 351 14.72 -13.70 -9.41
CA GLU A 351 14.81 -14.80 -10.38
C GLU A 351 13.45 -15.39 -10.72
N ARG A 352 12.58 -15.57 -9.72
CA ARG A 352 11.20 -16.02 -9.97
C ARG A 352 10.42 -15.00 -10.79
N ALA A 353 10.54 -13.71 -10.46
CA ALA A 353 9.88 -12.65 -11.19
C ALA A 353 10.33 -12.59 -12.66
N THR A 354 11.64 -12.61 -12.91
CA THR A 354 12.20 -12.55 -14.27
C THR A 354 11.82 -13.79 -15.09
N ALA A 355 11.93 -14.99 -14.53
CA ALA A 355 11.54 -16.22 -15.21
C ALA A 355 10.04 -16.23 -15.60
N ASN A 356 9.18 -15.68 -14.74
CA ASN A 356 7.75 -15.57 -15.03
C ASN A 356 7.46 -14.51 -16.09
N GLN A 357 8.15 -13.36 -16.06
CA GLN A 357 8.06 -12.34 -17.11
C GLN A 357 8.45 -12.90 -18.49
N GLU A 358 9.56 -13.63 -18.58
CA GLU A 358 9.99 -14.25 -19.83
C GLU A 358 8.99 -15.28 -20.37
N LYS A 359 8.45 -16.14 -19.49
CA LYS A 359 7.42 -17.11 -19.86
C LYS A 359 6.18 -16.42 -20.43
N ARG A 360 5.78 -15.29 -19.83
CA ARG A 360 4.66 -14.47 -20.29
C ARG A 360 4.93 -13.78 -21.61
N ALA A 361 6.09 -13.15 -21.77
CA ALA A 361 6.48 -12.53 -23.02
C ALA A 361 6.42 -13.53 -24.18
N LYS A 362 6.99 -14.74 -23.98
CA LYS A 362 6.91 -15.85 -24.95
C LYS A 362 5.47 -16.31 -25.20
N ALA A 363 4.60 -16.32 -24.19
CA ALA A 363 3.19 -16.70 -24.34
C ALA A 363 2.39 -15.63 -25.12
N ILE A 364 2.62 -14.35 -24.84
CA ILE A 364 1.99 -13.22 -25.53
C ILE A 364 2.44 -13.20 -26.99
N GLU A 365 3.73 -13.39 -27.27
CA GLU A 365 4.28 -13.47 -28.62
C GLU A 365 3.68 -14.64 -29.40
N LYS A 366 3.57 -15.83 -28.79
CA LYS A 366 2.88 -16.98 -29.40
C LYS A 366 1.41 -16.68 -29.68
N ARG A 367 0.72 -15.98 -28.78
CA ARG A 367 -0.69 -15.62 -28.94
C ARG A 367 -0.87 -14.61 -30.07
N SER A 368 -0.07 -13.54 -30.10
CA SER A 368 -0.13 -12.51 -31.14
C SER A 368 0.27 -13.04 -32.52
N ALA A 369 1.29 -13.90 -32.60
CA ALA A 369 1.66 -14.59 -33.82
C ALA A 369 0.52 -15.50 -34.32
N ASN A 370 -0.16 -16.20 -33.40
CA ASN A 370 -1.33 -17.00 -33.76
C ASN A 370 -2.52 -16.14 -34.19
N GLU A 371 -2.74 -14.98 -33.56
CA GLU A 371 -3.80 -14.03 -33.96
C GLU A 371 -3.56 -13.49 -35.37
N LYS A 372 -2.34 -13.01 -35.67
CA LYS A 372 -1.94 -12.58 -37.02
C LYS A 372 -2.12 -13.70 -38.05
N ARG A 373 -1.73 -14.93 -37.70
CA ARG A 373 -1.94 -16.11 -38.56
C ARG A 373 -3.43 -16.34 -38.86
N LEU A 374 -4.30 -16.16 -37.88
CA LEU A 374 -5.75 -16.37 -38.04
C LEU A 374 -6.45 -15.23 -38.78
N GLU A 375 -5.96 -13.99 -38.68
CA GLU A 375 -6.47 -12.87 -39.48
C GLU A 375 -6.33 -13.14 -40.98
N GLY A 376 -5.18 -13.68 -41.41
CA GLY A 376 -4.91 -14.03 -42.82
C GLY A 376 -5.72 -15.21 -43.40
N VAL A 377 -6.44 -15.98 -42.58
CA VAL A 377 -7.24 -17.12 -43.07
C VAL A 377 -8.58 -16.64 -43.62
N GLN A 378 -8.86 -16.76 -44.91
CA GLN A 378 -10.18 -16.44 -45.45
C GLN A 378 -11.21 -17.53 -45.11
N ILE A 379 -12.36 -17.15 -44.54
CA ILE A 379 -13.44 -18.09 -44.21
C ILE A 379 -14.21 -18.43 -45.48
N LEU A 380 -14.37 -19.72 -45.78
CA LEU A 380 -15.10 -20.19 -46.95
C LEU A 380 -16.62 -20.17 -46.69
N GLN A 381 -17.20 -18.96 -46.61
CA GLN A 381 -18.57 -18.72 -46.19
C GLN A 381 -19.65 -19.43 -47.03
N GLY A 382 -19.33 -19.90 -48.24
CA GLY A 382 -20.23 -20.57 -49.19
C GLY A 382 -20.00 -22.08 -49.41
N ALA A 383 -19.01 -22.70 -48.77
CA ALA A 383 -18.62 -24.07 -49.11
C ALA A 383 -19.65 -25.13 -48.71
N SER A 384 -19.89 -26.09 -49.60
CA SER A 384 -20.63 -27.33 -49.32
C SER A 384 -19.76 -28.34 -48.54
N GLU A 385 -20.38 -29.29 -47.85
CA GLU A 385 -19.67 -30.35 -47.11
C GLU A 385 -18.66 -31.09 -47.99
N ILE A 386 -19.04 -31.38 -49.24
CA ILE A 386 -18.19 -32.05 -50.25
C ILE A 386 -16.98 -31.18 -50.65
N GLN A 387 -17.14 -29.85 -50.68
CA GLN A 387 -16.03 -28.93 -50.95
C GLN A 387 -15.08 -28.80 -49.76
N LEU A 388 -15.59 -28.88 -48.53
CA LEU A 388 -14.78 -28.86 -47.31
C LEU A 388 -14.00 -30.18 -47.12
N GLU A 389 -14.53 -31.32 -47.57
CA GLU A 389 -13.80 -32.60 -47.56
C GLU A 389 -12.57 -32.62 -48.49
N LYS A 390 -12.55 -31.75 -49.51
CA LYS A 390 -11.40 -31.61 -50.43
C LYS A 390 -10.23 -30.84 -49.83
N LEU A 391 -10.47 -30.02 -48.81
CA LEU A 391 -9.41 -29.28 -48.10
C LEU A 391 -8.47 -30.22 -47.37
N THR A 392 -7.25 -29.78 -47.11
CA THR A 392 -6.31 -30.48 -46.24
C THR A 392 -6.76 -30.37 -44.78
N VAL A 393 -6.29 -31.30 -43.92
CA VAL A 393 -6.57 -31.26 -42.47
C VAL A 393 -6.09 -29.93 -41.85
N ARG A 394 -4.97 -29.39 -42.37
CA ARG A 394 -4.39 -28.12 -41.91
C ARG A 394 -5.27 -26.91 -42.23
N GLU A 395 -5.87 -26.88 -43.41
CA GLU A 395 -6.82 -25.83 -43.81
C GLU A 395 -8.12 -25.93 -43.01
N LEU A 396 -8.63 -27.14 -42.77
CA LEU A 396 -9.79 -27.35 -41.89
C LEU A 396 -9.51 -26.91 -40.45
N ASP A 397 -8.31 -27.18 -39.91
CA ASP A 397 -7.92 -26.71 -38.57
C ASP A 397 -7.82 -25.18 -38.48
N GLN A 398 -7.41 -24.52 -39.56
CA GLN A 398 -7.40 -23.05 -39.65
C GLN A 398 -8.81 -22.47 -39.68
N GLN A 399 -9.73 -23.10 -40.43
CA GLN A 399 -11.15 -22.71 -40.44
C GLN A 399 -11.77 -22.88 -39.05
N ILE A 400 -11.49 -24.00 -38.36
CA ILE A 400 -11.96 -24.24 -36.98
C ILE A 400 -11.39 -23.18 -36.02
N ASP A 401 -10.08 -22.95 -36.02
CA ASP A 401 -9.46 -21.97 -35.12
C ASP A 401 -10.03 -20.55 -35.34
N LYS A 402 -10.36 -20.18 -36.59
CA LYS A 402 -10.95 -18.87 -36.90
C LYS A 402 -12.44 -18.80 -36.55
N LEU A 403 -13.23 -19.82 -36.88
CA LEU A 403 -14.67 -19.88 -36.57
C LEU A 403 -14.94 -19.94 -35.06
N ARG A 404 -14.04 -20.54 -34.27
CA ARG A 404 -14.14 -20.55 -32.79
C ARG A 404 -14.00 -19.17 -32.14
N LYS A 405 -13.60 -18.13 -32.87
CA LYS A 405 -13.66 -16.74 -32.37
C LYS A 405 -15.09 -16.18 -32.41
N THR A 406 -15.98 -16.78 -33.20
CA THR A 406 -17.35 -16.30 -33.47
C THR A 406 -18.41 -17.31 -33.06
N ASP A 407 -18.10 -18.61 -33.07
CA ASP A 407 -18.97 -19.70 -32.65
C ASP A 407 -18.35 -20.47 -31.47
N ASP A 408 -18.79 -20.13 -30.25
CA ASP A 408 -18.35 -20.78 -29.01
C ASP A 408 -18.80 -22.25 -28.90
N GLN A 409 -19.78 -22.68 -29.71
CA GLN A 409 -20.28 -24.06 -29.71
C GLN A 409 -19.37 -25.00 -30.51
N LEU A 410 -18.43 -24.47 -31.29
CA LEU A 410 -17.53 -25.28 -32.11
C LEU A 410 -16.43 -25.93 -31.23
N PRO A 411 -16.32 -27.27 -31.19
CA PRO A 411 -15.33 -27.95 -30.37
C PRO A 411 -13.89 -27.65 -30.79
N VAL A 412 -12.95 -27.75 -29.83
CA VAL A 412 -11.51 -27.61 -30.10
C VAL A 412 -11.08 -28.67 -31.13
N LYS A 413 -10.22 -28.31 -32.09
CA LYS A 413 -9.70 -29.22 -33.12
C LYS A 413 -9.10 -30.54 -32.60
N SER A 414 -8.57 -30.55 -31.37
CA SER A 414 -8.03 -31.75 -30.70
C SER A 414 -9.10 -32.76 -30.31
N LYS A 415 -10.36 -32.33 -30.17
CA LYS A 415 -11.51 -33.20 -29.88
C LYS A 415 -12.17 -33.76 -31.15
N ILE A 416 -11.75 -33.29 -32.33
CA ILE A 416 -12.31 -33.72 -33.63
C ILE A 416 -11.28 -34.61 -34.33
N GLY A 417 -11.46 -35.92 -34.20
CA GLY A 417 -10.41 -36.89 -34.54
C GLY A 417 -10.15 -37.11 -36.03
N ASN A 418 -11.17 -37.09 -36.88
CA ASN A 418 -11.02 -37.45 -38.30
C ASN A 418 -11.33 -36.27 -39.24
N LYS A 419 -10.77 -36.33 -40.46
CA LYS A 419 -10.90 -35.28 -41.49
C LYS A 419 -12.37 -34.98 -41.82
N LYS A 420 -13.20 -36.03 -41.94
CA LYS A 420 -14.63 -35.90 -42.24
C LYS A 420 -15.40 -35.17 -41.13
N ALA A 421 -15.14 -35.48 -39.87
CA ALA A 421 -15.75 -34.79 -38.74
C ALA A 421 -15.29 -33.33 -38.65
N LYS A 422 -14.04 -33.01 -39.02
CA LYS A 422 -13.58 -31.62 -39.12
C LYS A 422 -14.33 -30.85 -40.22
N ALA A 423 -14.48 -31.43 -41.41
CA ALA A 423 -15.26 -30.83 -42.50
C ALA A 423 -16.73 -30.63 -42.10
N LYS A 424 -17.35 -31.62 -41.46
CA LYS A 424 -18.72 -31.55 -40.95
C LYS A 424 -18.89 -30.48 -39.86
N ALA A 425 -17.97 -30.40 -38.90
CA ALA A 425 -18.03 -29.41 -37.82
C ALA A 425 -17.88 -27.97 -38.35
N VAL A 426 -16.99 -27.75 -39.32
CA VAL A 426 -16.86 -26.46 -40.03
C VAL A 426 -18.13 -26.13 -40.78
N TRP A 427 -18.71 -27.09 -41.50
CA TRP A 427 -19.96 -26.90 -42.24
C TRP A 427 -21.15 -26.54 -41.32
N GLU A 428 -21.31 -27.25 -40.19
CA GLU A 428 -22.35 -26.96 -39.21
C GLU A 428 -22.19 -25.57 -38.57
N ALA A 429 -20.96 -25.16 -38.25
CA ALA A 429 -20.67 -23.81 -37.75
C ALA A 429 -21.00 -22.74 -38.80
N LEU A 430 -20.62 -22.95 -40.06
CA LEU A 430 -20.98 -22.05 -41.16
C LEU A 430 -22.50 -21.97 -41.37
N LYS A 431 -23.21 -23.09 -41.22
CA LYS A 431 -24.68 -23.14 -41.30
C LYS A 431 -25.33 -22.32 -40.17
N ARG A 432 -24.83 -22.44 -38.94
CA ARG A 432 -25.28 -21.61 -37.80
C ARG A 432 -25.01 -20.13 -38.05
N LEU A 433 -23.82 -19.79 -38.54
CA LEU A 433 -23.45 -18.40 -38.83
C LEU A 433 -24.34 -17.77 -39.91
N ARG A 434 -24.67 -18.54 -40.97
CA ARG A 434 -25.63 -18.09 -42.00
C ARG A 434 -27.05 -17.91 -41.46
N ALA A 435 -27.51 -18.80 -40.57
CA ALA A 435 -28.84 -18.68 -39.95
C ALA A 435 -28.96 -17.40 -39.09
N VAL A 436 -27.90 -17.02 -38.38
CA VAL A 436 -27.85 -15.76 -37.62
C VAL A 436 -27.87 -14.54 -38.55
N VAL A 437 -27.10 -14.56 -39.64
CA VAL A 437 -27.08 -13.47 -40.63
C VAL A 437 -28.44 -13.30 -41.33
N GLN A 438 -29.14 -14.41 -41.62
CA GLN A 438 -30.49 -14.40 -42.21
C GLN A 438 -31.58 -13.96 -41.21
N ALA A 439 -31.43 -14.28 -39.92
CA ALA A 439 -32.33 -13.79 -38.88
C ALA A 439 -32.16 -12.28 -38.62
N GLY A 440 -30.93 -11.75 -38.71
CA GLY A 440 -30.63 -10.33 -38.53
C GLY A 440 -31.06 -9.41 -39.69
N THR A 441 -31.38 -9.96 -40.87
CA THR A 441 -31.83 -9.16 -42.03
C THR A 441 -33.34 -8.89 -42.05
N SER A 442 -34.08 -9.26 -40.99
CA SER A 442 -35.54 -9.07 -40.89
C SER A 442 -36.00 -8.34 -39.61
N GLY A 443 -35.09 -7.67 -38.89
CA GLY A 443 -35.45 -6.82 -37.76
C GLY A 443 -34.49 -5.64 -37.61
N GLU A 444 -34.99 -4.43 -37.88
CA GLU A 444 -34.38 -3.21 -37.35
C GLU A 444 -34.46 -3.25 -35.82
N GLY A 445 -33.32 -3.15 -35.17
CA GLY A 445 -33.20 -3.06 -33.71
C GLY A 445 -31.76 -2.80 -33.32
N GLU A 446 -31.51 -1.63 -32.76
CA GLU A 446 -30.24 -1.22 -32.15
C GLU A 446 -29.65 -2.35 -31.27
N VAL A 447 -28.43 -2.78 -31.59
CA VAL A 447 -27.62 -3.60 -30.68
C VAL A 447 -26.46 -2.74 -30.20
N SER A 448 -26.63 -2.28 -28.96
CA SER A 448 -25.63 -1.70 -28.09
C SER A 448 -24.38 -2.60 -27.99
N MET A 449 -23.21 -2.00 -28.19
CA MET A 449 -21.93 -2.58 -27.78
C MET A 449 -21.89 -2.65 -26.24
N THR A 450 -21.98 -3.86 -25.70
CA THR A 450 -21.51 -4.16 -24.34
C THR A 450 -20.49 -5.29 -24.41
N ASP A 451 -19.22 -4.94 -24.20
CA ASP A 451 -18.15 -5.88 -23.86
C ASP A 451 -18.44 -6.48 -22.48
N GLU A 452 -19.18 -7.58 -22.43
CA GLU A 452 -19.30 -8.39 -21.22
C GLU A 452 -18.17 -9.42 -21.14
N PHE A 453 -17.21 -9.07 -20.29
CA PHE A 453 -16.21 -9.95 -19.73
C PHE A 453 -16.88 -11.17 -19.07
N ASN A 454 -16.64 -12.37 -19.61
CA ASN A 454 -17.19 -13.62 -19.09
C ASN A 454 -16.15 -14.25 -18.13
N PRO A 455 -16.27 -14.11 -16.79
CA PRO A 455 -15.37 -14.77 -15.87
C PRO A 455 -15.63 -16.28 -15.89
N VAL A 456 -14.57 -17.04 -16.13
CA VAL A 456 -14.56 -18.50 -16.05
C VAL A 456 -15.13 -18.95 -14.70
N LYS A 457 -16.22 -19.73 -14.73
CA LYS A 457 -16.78 -20.39 -13.54
C LYS A 457 -15.70 -21.26 -12.89
N PRO A 458 -15.47 -21.16 -11.57
CA PRO A 458 -14.63 -22.10 -10.85
C PRO A 458 -15.19 -23.52 -11.01
N THR A 459 -14.32 -24.45 -11.41
CA THR A 459 -14.66 -25.87 -11.41
C THR A 459 -15.07 -26.30 -10.01
N ASP A 460 -16.19 -27.00 -9.96
CA ASP A 460 -16.89 -27.56 -8.80
C ASP A 460 -16.01 -28.59 -8.05
N ARG A 461 -14.98 -28.12 -7.37
CA ARG A 461 -14.39 -28.83 -6.23
C ARG A 461 -15.04 -28.23 -5.00
N GLY A 462 -15.88 -29.04 -4.36
CA GLY A 462 -16.65 -28.67 -3.18
C GLY A 462 -15.85 -27.82 -2.20
N ILE A 463 -16.49 -26.75 -1.76
CA ILE A 463 -16.06 -25.90 -0.65
C ILE A 463 -15.79 -26.83 0.54
N PRO A 464 -14.59 -26.82 1.16
CA PRO A 464 -14.42 -27.41 2.47
C PRO A 464 -15.39 -26.68 3.41
N GLN A 465 -16.30 -27.42 4.04
CA GLN A 465 -17.23 -26.85 5.01
C GLN A 465 -16.43 -26.20 6.15
N ASP A 466 -16.83 -24.99 6.53
CA ASP A 466 -16.25 -24.14 7.59
C ASP A 466 -16.44 -24.71 9.01
N GLU A 467 -16.38 -26.04 9.20
CA GLU A 467 -16.65 -26.68 10.50
C GLU A 467 -15.39 -27.03 11.32
N ASP A 468 -14.17 -26.84 10.80
CA ASP A 468 -12.94 -27.23 11.50
C ASP A 468 -12.10 -26.08 12.11
N MET A 469 -12.65 -24.87 12.29
CA MET A 469 -11.89 -23.74 12.87
C MET A 469 -12.42 -23.14 14.17
N PHE A 470 -13.33 -23.82 14.87
CA PHE A 470 -13.71 -23.43 16.23
C PHE A 470 -13.71 -24.65 17.16
N TYR A 471 -12.71 -24.72 18.04
CA TYR A 471 -12.83 -25.58 19.22
C TYR A 471 -13.90 -24.98 20.14
N PRO A 472 -14.94 -25.74 20.55
CA PRO A 472 -16.05 -25.23 21.37
C PRO A 472 -15.69 -24.72 22.78
N ASN A 473 -14.42 -24.73 23.17
CA ASN A 473 -14.00 -24.54 24.56
C ASN A 473 -13.17 -23.26 24.81
N GLU A 474 -13.05 -22.36 23.85
CA GLU A 474 -12.36 -21.07 24.07
C GLU A 474 -13.36 -19.93 24.30
N VAL A 475 -14.10 -20.03 25.41
CA VAL A 475 -14.72 -18.87 26.06
C VAL A 475 -13.85 -18.53 27.27
N PRO A 476 -13.18 -17.35 27.32
CA PRO A 476 -12.55 -16.91 28.55
C PRO A 476 -13.65 -16.54 29.54
N ILE A 477 -13.74 -17.29 30.63
CA ILE A 477 -14.46 -16.88 31.83
C ILE A 477 -13.72 -15.64 32.36
N CYS A 478 -14.44 -14.53 32.41
CA CYS A 478 -13.98 -13.34 33.13
C CYS A 478 -13.82 -13.68 34.62
N VAL A 479 -12.63 -13.46 35.15
CA VAL A 479 -12.38 -13.12 36.56
C VAL A 479 -11.45 -11.93 36.59
#